data_AF-A0A9X6UM78-F1
#
_entry.id   AF-A0A9X6UM78-F1
#
_cell.length_a   1.000
_cell.length_b   1.000
_cell.length_c   1.000
_cell.angle_alpha   90.00
_cell.angle_beta   90.00
_cell.angle_gamma   90.00
#
_symmetry.space_group_name_H-M   'P 1'
#
loop_
_entity.id
_entity.type
_entity.pdbx_description
1 polymer ?
#
loop_
_entity_poly.entity_id
_entity_poly.type
_entity_poly.pdbx_seq_one_letter_code
_entity_poly.pdbx_strand_id
1 'polypeptide(L)'
;MLSLVMKILRKPKIEDIVCNIQNNEEDKEAFIVQYQPFIRKSISSVCRRYITEQDDEYSIGLFAFNEAIEQYSYTKGKSFLAFADLLIKRDVIDYIRKESKHNFVFLKEDEQEEMLEMQVSLTEYMKEMENSNRKEEILHFQSVLAEFKITFSELAKESPKHRDTREHLIEIVKIIIKEEEMMEELFRKKKLPLKQIEPRVRVSRKTLERHRKYIIAMCIIFANNYTYILDYIRGEKHDE
;
A
#
# COMPACT_ATOMS: atom_id res chain seq x y z
N MET A 1 21.91 21.57 -7.12
CA MET A 1 21.47 22.88 -7.69
C MET A 1 20.71 22.78 -9.01
N LEU A 2 20.84 21.72 -9.83
CA LEU A 2 19.99 21.53 -11.03
C LEU A 2 18.65 20.81 -10.79
N SER A 3 18.47 20.12 -9.65
CA SER A 3 17.21 19.41 -9.32
C SER A 3 16.06 20.35 -8.92
N LEU A 4 16.37 21.58 -8.46
CA LEU A 4 15.36 22.50 -7.95
C LEU A 4 14.61 23.29 -9.03
N VAL A 5 15.12 23.35 -10.26
CA VAL A 5 14.62 24.27 -11.32
C VAL A 5 13.51 23.65 -12.19
N MET A 6 13.24 22.34 -12.10
CA MET A 6 12.11 21.71 -12.81
C MET A 6 10.78 21.71 -12.04
N LYS A 7 10.72 22.35 -10.86
CA LYS A 7 9.48 22.46 -10.05
C LYS A 7 8.52 23.57 -10.50
N ILE A 8 8.77 24.24 -11.64
CA ILE A 8 8.00 25.41 -12.08
C ILE A 8 7.19 25.06 -13.34
N LEU A 9 5.86 25.06 -13.17
CA LEU A 9 4.78 25.07 -14.19
C LEU A 9 4.33 23.74 -14.82
N ARG A 10 3.89 22.79 -13.98
CA ARG A 10 2.79 21.87 -14.32
C ARG A 10 1.82 21.86 -13.15
N LYS A 11 0.50 21.87 -13.41
CA LYS A 11 -0.47 21.51 -12.37
C LYS A 11 -0.03 20.14 -11.82
N PRO A 12 0.12 19.98 -10.50
CA PRO A 12 0.50 18.69 -9.94
C PRO A 12 -0.52 17.66 -10.40
N LYS A 13 -0.05 16.49 -10.82
CA LYS A 13 -0.96 15.42 -11.19
C LYS A 13 -1.72 14.99 -9.92
N ILE A 14 -2.93 14.47 -10.08
CA ILE A 14 -3.75 14.02 -8.94
C ILE A 14 -2.97 13.00 -8.11
N GLU A 15 -2.18 12.18 -8.77
CA GLU A 15 -1.33 11.18 -8.14
C GLU A 15 -0.21 11.78 -7.28
N ASP A 16 0.33 12.94 -7.67
CA ASP A 16 1.35 13.65 -6.87
C ASP A 16 0.73 14.23 -5.59
N ILE A 17 -0.48 14.78 -5.70
CA ILE A 17 -1.27 15.31 -4.57
C ILE A 17 -1.57 14.18 -3.57
N VAL A 18 -2.04 13.03 -4.05
CA VAL A 18 -2.33 11.86 -3.20
C VAL A 18 -1.07 11.39 -2.46
N CYS A 19 0.08 11.37 -3.13
CA CYS A 19 1.36 11.06 -2.49
C CYS A 19 1.73 12.05 -1.38
N ASN A 20 1.53 13.36 -1.61
CA ASN A 20 1.78 14.40 -0.61
C ASN A 20 0.83 14.27 0.59
N ILE A 21 -0.45 13.96 0.35
CA ILE A 21 -1.44 13.71 1.41
C ILE A 21 -1.01 12.52 2.29
N GLN A 22 -0.54 11.43 1.68
CA GLN A 22 -0.04 10.25 2.42
C GLN A 22 1.19 10.58 3.29
N ASN A 23 2.02 11.53 2.87
CA ASN A 23 3.18 12.02 3.62
C ASN A 23 2.83 13.10 4.65
N ASN A 24 1.54 13.43 4.85
CA ASN A 24 1.05 14.53 5.70
C ASN A 24 1.56 15.91 5.25
N GLU A 25 1.85 16.09 3.97
CA GLU A 25 2.30 17.37 3.39
C GLU A 25 1.15 18.22 2.82
N GLU A 26 -0.03 17.62 2.63
CA GLU A 26 -1.23 18.28 2.10
C GLU A 26 -2.49 17.94 2.91
N ASP A 27 -3.50 18.80 2.83
CA ASP A 27 -4.76 18.66 3.55
C ASP A 27 -5.68 17.62 2.89
N LYS A 28 -5.80 16.47 3.56
CA LYS A 28 -6.66 15.36 3.15
C LYS A 28 -8.14 15.75 3.09
N GLU A 29 -8.63 16.52 4.05
CA GLU A 29 -10.04 16.89 4.13
C GLU A 29 -10.42 17.83 2.98
N ALA A 30 -9.57 18.84 2.72
CA ALA A 30 -9.76 19.74 1.59
C ALA A 30 -9.78 19.00 0.24
N PHE A 31 -8.92 18.00 0.06
CA PHE A 31 -8.91 17.15 -1.13
C PHE A 31 -10.20 16.33 -1.25
N ILE A 32 -10.67 15.69 -0.18
CA ILE A 32 -11.92 14.93 -0.19
C ILE A 32 -13.10 15.83 -0.58
N VAL A 33 -13.18 17.03 0.00
CA VAL A 33 -14.23 18.02 -0.33
C VAL A 33 -14.20 18.39 -1.82
N GLN A 34 -13.01 18.62 -2.39
CA GLN A 34 -12.86 18.93 -3.80
C GLN A 34 -13.39 17.82 -4.72
N TYR A 35 -13.26 16.55 -4.31
CA TYR A 35 -13.66 15.38 -5.10
C TYR A 35 -15.05 14.82 -4.76
N GLN A 36 -15.82 15.46 -3.86
CA GLN A 36 -17.21 15.08 -3.58
C GLN A 36 -18.10 14.93 -4.84
N PRO A 37 -18.01 15.77 -5.88
CA PRO A 37 -18.79 15.56 -7.11
C PRO A 37 -18.46 14.24 -7.81
N PHE A 38 -17.19 13.81 -7.78
CA PHE A 38 -16.75 12.53 -8.32
C PHE A 38 -17.30 11.38 -7.48
N ILE A 39 -17.16 11.45 -6.15
CA ILE A 39 -17.65 10.42 -5.22
C ILE A 39 -19.16 10.22 -5.40
N ARG A 40 -19.94 11.32 -5.44
CA ARG A 40 -21.39 11.28 -5.67
C ARG A 40 -21.75 10.64 -7.01
N LYS A 41 -20.99 10.94 -8.07
CA LYS A 41 -21.20 10.33 -9.39
C LYS A 41 -20.97 8.81 -9.34
N SER A 42 -19.91 8.36 -8.67
CA SER A 42 -19.61 6.94 -8.51
C SER A 42 -20.72 6.20 -7.75
N ILE A 43 -21.16 6.74 -6.60
CA ILE A 43 -22.27 6.15 -5.83
C ILE A 43 -23.57 6.12 -6.64
N SER A 44 -23.92 7.24 -7.28
CA SER A 44 -25.15 7.35 -8.08
C SER A 44 -25.19 6.36 -9.25
N SER A 45 -24.02 6.01 -9.82
CA SER A 45 -23.95 4.98 -10.86
C SER A 45 -24.32 3.58 -10.38
N VAL A 46 -24.12 3.29 -9.09
CA VAL A 46 -24.52 2.03 -8.45
C VAL A 46 -25.99 2.09 -8.02
N CYS A 47 -26.38 3.11 -7.29
CA CYS A 47 -27.73 3.22 -6.71
C CYS A 47 -28.80 3.57 -7.75
N ARG A 48 -28.42 3.99 -8.96
CA ARG A 48 -29.31 4.43 -10.05
C ARG A 48 -30.27 5.57 -9.66
N ARG A 49 -29.94 6.30 -8.59
CA ARG A 49 -30.69 7.45 -8.07
C ARG A 49 -29.75 8.58 -7.72
N TYR A 50 -30.29 9.77 -7.55
CA TYR A 50 -29.54 10.90 -7.04
C TYR A 50 -29.20 10.68 -5.55
N ILE A 51 -27.98 11.05 -5.16
CA ILE A 51 -27.44 10.86 -3.81
C ILE A 51 -27.23 12.22 -3.14
N THR A 52 -27.82 12.35 -1.96
CA THR A 52 -27.73 13.50 -1.05
C THR A 52 -26.75 13.21 0.08
N GLU A 53 -26.37 14.23 0.83
CA GLU A 53 -25.47 14.07 1.99
C GLU A 53 -26.13 13.38 3.19
N GLN A 54 -27.44 13.20 3.16
CA GLN A 54 -28.20 12.50 4.19
C GLN A 54 -28.30 10.99 3.94
N ASP A 55 -27.94 10.54 2.73
CA ASP A 55 -27.94 9.13 2.36
C ASP A 55 -26.74 8.42 3.00
N ASP A 56 -26.97 7.25 3.59
CA ASP A 56 -25.90 6.45 4.19
C ASP A 56 -24.84 6.07 3.16
N GLU A 57 -25.23 5.80 1.90
CA GLU A 57 -24.32 5.48 0.80
C GLU A 57 -23.34 6.62 0.51
N TYR A 58 -23.70 7.87 0.81
CA TYR A 58 -22.80 9.01 0.70
C TYR A 58 -21.63 8.90 1.68
N SER A 59 -21.94 8.57 2.94
CA SER A 59 -20.93 8.36 3.97
C SER A 59 -20.04 7.16 3.67
N ILE A 60 -20.62 6.07 3.14
CA ILE A 60 -19.86 4.90 2.68
C ILE A 60 -18.89 5.26 1.55
N GLY A 61 -19.35 6.01 0.54
CA GLY A 61 -18.48 6.42 -0.57
C GLY A 61 -17.38 7.39 -0.14
N LEU A 62 -17.64 8.28 0.82
CA LEU A 62 -16.59 9.14 1.41
C LEU A 62 -15.52 8.31 2.13
N PHE A 63 -15.95 7.30 2.90
CA PHE A 63 -15.03 6.40 3.59
C PHE A 63 -14.18 5.60 2.59
N ALA A 64 -14.80 5.02 1.57
CA ALA A 64 -14.12 4.27 0.51
C ALA A 64 -13.11 5.14 -0.26
N PHE A 65 -13.44 6.41 -0.50
CA PHE A 65 -12.51 7.35 -1.13
C PHE A 65 -11.32 7.70 -0.23
N ASN A 66 -11.55 7.87 1.07
CA ASN A 66 -10.46 8.05 2.03
C ASN A 66 -9.55 6.81 2.08
N GLU A 67 -10.12 5.61 2.11
CA GLU A 67 -9.37 4.36 2.02
C GLU A 67 -8.56 4.29 0.71
N ALA A 68 -9.14 4.74 -0.41
CA ALA A 68 -8.43 4.81 -1.69
C ALA A 68 -7.21 5.73 -1.62
N ILE A 69 -7.30 6.89 -0.94
CA ILE A 69 -6.15 7.79 -0.71
C ILE A 69 -5.07 7.06 0.07
N GLU A 70 -5.43 6.32 1.12
CA GLU A 70 -4.48 5.65 2.00
C GLU A 70 -3.79 4.45 1.32
N GLN A 71 -4.49 3.70 0.47
CA GLN A 71 -3.98 2.48 -0.17
C GLN A 71 -3.38 2.67 -1.57
N TYR A 72 -3.58 3.84 -2.18
CA TYR A 72 -3.07 4.11 -3.51
C TYR A 72 -1.54 4.09 -3.54
N SER A 73 -0.97 3.49 -4.58
CA SER A 73 0.46 3.58 -4.85
C SER A 73 0.68 3.90 -6.32
N TYR A 74 1.54 4.87 -6.58
CA TYR A 74 1.95 5.29 -7.92
C TYR A 74 2.57 4.16 -8.74
N THR A 75 3.19 3.19 -8.05
CA THR A 75 3.85 2.05 -8.71
C THR A 75 2.88 1.07 -9.35
N LYS A 76 1.58 1.13 -9.00
CA LYS A 76 0.52 0.20 -9.45
C LYS A 76 -0.06 0.55 -10.83
N GLY A 77 0.45 1.59 -11.51
CA GLY A 77 0.20 1.89 -12.94
C GLY A 77 -1.20 2.39 -13.35
N LYS A 78 -2.22 2.33 -12.49
CA LYS A 78 -3.57 2.88 -12.75
C LYS A 78 -3.70 4.29 -12.20
N SER A 79 -4.54 5.12 -12.82
CA SER A 79 -4.86 6.44 -12.27
C SER A 79 -5.59 6.30 -10.93
N PHE A 80 -5.33 7.24 -10.02
CA PHE A 80 -5.96 7.27 -8.71
C PHE A 80 -7.49 7.23 -8.79
N LEU A 81 -8.08 8.03 -9.70
CA LEU A 81 -9.54 8.10 -9.85
C LEU A 81 -10.15 6.77 -10.31
N ALA A 82 -9.47 6.02 -11.17
CA ALA A 82 -9.97 4.70 -11.59
C ALA A 82 -9.96 3.71 -10.42
N PHE A 83 -8.93 3.76 -9.58
CA PHE A 83 -8.85 2.94 -8.37
C PHE A 83 -9.92 3.33 -7.34
N ALA A 84 -10.09 4.63 -7.09
CA ALA A 84 -11.09 5.15 -6.17
C ALA A 84 -12.52 4.82 -6.62
N ASP A 85 -12.83 4.89 -7.92
CA ASP A 85 -14.15 4.54 -8.46
C ASP A 85 -14.50 3.07 -8.17
N LEU A 86 -13.52 2.16 -8.30
CA LEU A 86 -13.72 0.73 -8.02
C LEU A 86 -14.00 0.48 -6.54
N LEU A 87 -13.22 1.09 -5.64
CA LEU A 87 -13.42 0.96 -4.19
C LEU A 87 -14.78 1.49 -3.75
N ILE A 88 -15.16 2.68 -4.22
CA ILE A 88 -16.49 3.25 -3.92
C ILE A 88 -17.60 2.31 -4.39
N LYS A 89 -17.51 1.79 -5.62
CA LYS A 89 -18.54 0.89 -6.15
C LYS A 89 -18.65 -0.40 -5.35
N ARG A 90 -17.51 -1.03 -5.02
CA ARG A 90 -17.47 -2.23 -4.16
C ARG A 90 -18.20 -1.98 -2.84
N ASP A 91 -17.79 -0.94 -2.11
CA ASP A 91 -18.27 -0.69 -0.75
C ASP A 91 -19.75 -0.32 -0.70
N VAL A 92 -20.21 0.47 -1.68
CA VAL A 92 -21.64 0.82 -1.81
C VAL A 92 -22.46 -0.42 -2.15
N ILE A 93 -22.01 -1.27 -3.08
CA ILE A 93 -22.71 -2.54 -3.40
C ILE A 93 -22.79 -3.43 -2.16
N ASP A 94 -21.68 -3.55 -1.42
CA ASP A 94 -21.63 -4.33 -0.18
C ASP A 94 -22.58 -3.79 0.89
N TYR A 95 -22.67 -2.48 1.05
CA TYR A 95 -23.61 -1.83 1.96
C TYR A 95 -25.06 -2.14 1.56
N ILE A 96 -25.44 -1.88 0.30
CA ILE A 96 -26.81 -2.10 -0.19
C ILE A 96 -27.23 -3.55 0.02
N ARG A 97 -26.32 -4.52 -0.18
CA ARG A 97 -26.60 -5.93 0.06
C ARG A 97 -26.78 -6.29 1.53
N LYS A 98 -26.00 -5.71 2.43
CA LYS A 98 -26.16 -5.92 3.88
C LYS A 98 -27.50 -5.34 4.36
N GLU A 99 -27.88 -4.19 3.81
CA GLU A 99 -29.13 -3.53 4.14
C GLU A 99 -30.35 -4.26 3.55
N SER A 100 -30.28 -4.74 2.30
CA SER A 100 -31.38 -5.49 1.66
C SER A 100 -31.64 -6.85 2.29
N LYS A 101 -30.62 -7.49 2.88
CA LYS A 101 -30.80 -8.68 3.74
C LYS A 101 -31.59 -8.40 5.02
N HIS A 102 -31.56 -7.15 5.52
CA HIS A 102 -32.34 -6.71 6.68
C HIS A 102 -33.70 -6.09 6.28
N ASN A 103 -33.80 -5.48 5.09
CA ASN A 103 -35.01 -4.89 4.50
C ASN A 103 -35.40 -5.69 3.23
N PHE A 104 -36.07 -6.82 3.44
CA PHE A 104 -36.39 -7.85 2.44
C PHE A 104 -37.36 -7.44 1.28
N VAL A 105 -37.54 -6.16 0.95
CA VAL A 105 -38.74 -5.71 0.20
C VAL A 105 -38.50 -4.78 -1.01
N PHE A 106 -37.29 -4.25 -1.28
CA PHE A 106 -37.20 -3.08 -2.19
C PHE A 106 -36.52 -3.24 -3.57
N LEU A 107 -35.91 -4.38 -3.91
CA LEU A 107 -35.28 -4.57 -5.23
C LEU A 107 -36.01 -5.65 -6.04
N LYS A 108 -36.28 -5.37 -7.32
CA LYS A 108 -36.79 -6.38 -8.26
C LYS A 108 -35.75 -7.49 -8.46
N GLU A 109 -36.19 -8.72 -8.72
CA GLU A 109 -35.29 -9.88 -8.92
C GLU A 109 -34.18 -9.59 -9.96
N ASP A 110 -34.53 -8.96 -11.09
CA ASP A 110 -33.58 -8.58 -12.15
C ASP A 110 -32.49 -7.59 -11.66
N GLU A 111 -32.85 -6.63 -10.80
CA GLU A 111 -31.90 -5.64 -10.26
C GLU A 111 -30.95 -6.27 -9.23
N GLN A 112 -31.43 -7.29 -8.50
CA GLN A 112 -30.59 -8.03 -7.56
C GLN A 112 -29.55 -8.90 -8.30
N GLU A 113 -29.95 -9.54 -9.40
CA GLU A 113 -29.06 -10.37 -10.22
C GLU A 113 -27.97 -9.54 -10.89
N GLU A 114 -28.32 -8.36 -11.45
CA GLU A 114 -27.35 -7.46 -12.06
C GLU A 114 -26.33 -6.90 -11.05
N MET A 115 -26.78 -6.54 -9.83
CA MET A 115 -25.88 -6.12 -8.76
C MET A 115 -24.94 -7.23 -8.31
N LEU A 116 -25.41 -8.49 -8.29
CA LEU A 116 -24.61 -9.67 -7.99
C LEU A 116 -23.50 -9.87 -9.02
N GLU A 117 -23.84 -9.81 -10.32
CA GLU A 117 -22.87 -9.95 -11.41
C GLU A 117 -21.83 -8.83 -11.36
N MET A 118 -22.27 -7.58 -11.15
CA MET A 118 -21.38 -6.43 -10.98
C MET A 118 -20.41 -6.63 -9.82
N GLN A 119 -20.88 -7.12 -8.68
CA GLN A 119 -20.04 -7.38 -7.52
C GLN A 119 -18.98 -8.44 -7.79
N VAL A 120 -19.38 -9.58 -8.38
CA VAL A 120 -18.45 -10.68 -8.69
C VAL A 120 -17.36 -10.16 -9.62
N SER A 121 -17.74 -9.46 -10.69
CA SER A 121 -16.80 -8.88 -11.65
C SER A 121 -15.82 -7.89 -10.99
N LEU A 122 -16.33 -6.97 -10.17
CA LEU A 122 -15.48 -6.02 -9.43
C LEU A 122 -14.52 -6.73 -8.47
N THR A 123 -15.01 -7.74 -7.75
CA THR A 123 -14.22 -8.49 -6.77
C THR A 123 -13.11 -9.27 -7.45
N GLU A 124 -13.41 -9.96 -8.55
CA GLU A 124 -12.41 -10.67 -9.36
C GLU A 124 -11.36 -9.71 -9.91
N TYR A 125 -11.79 -8.58 -10.47
CA TYR A 125 -10.88 -7.56 -10.99
C TYR A 125 -9.95 -6.98 -9.91
N MET A 126 -10.48 -6.70 -8.72
CA MET A 126 -9.67 -6.20 -7.61
C MET A 126 -8.66 -7.25 -7.14
N LYS A 127 -9.06 -8.52 -7.07
CA LYS A 127 -8.17 -9.64 -6.73
C LYS A 127 -7.05 -9.82 -7.76
N GLU A 128 -7.36 -9.73 -9.05
CA GLU A 128 -6.36 -9.76 -10.12
C GLU A 128 -5.38 -8.59 -10.04
N MET A 129 -5.88 -7.39 -9.74
CA MET A 129 -5.05 -6.21 -9.55
C MET A 129 -4.12 -6.38 -8.35
N GLU A 130 -4.61 -6.87 -7.22
CA GLU A 130 -3.79 -7.12 -6.04
C GLU A 130 -2.70 -8.17 -6.30
N ASN A 131 -3.05 -9.26 -6.98
CA ASN A 131 -2.09 -10.29 -7.39
C ASN A 131 -1.01 -9.74 -8.32
N SER A 132 -1.39 -8.85 -9.24
CA SER A 132 -0.45 -8.18 -10.15
C SER A 132 0.51 -7.27 -9.37
N ASN A 133 -0.01 -6.46 -8.45
CA ASN A 133 0.81 -5.59 -7.60
C ASN A 133 1.79 -6.39 -6.73
N ARG A 134 1.32 -7.48 -6.11
CA ARG A 134 2.16 -8.39 -5.32
C ARG A 134 3.29 -8.97 -6.16
N LYS A 135 3.00 -9.37 -7.39
CA LYS A 135 4.00 -9.89 -8.33
C LYS A 135 5.03 -8.83 -8.72
N GLU A 136 4.60 -7.62 -9.03
CA GLU A 136 5.50 -6.50 -9.34
C GLU A 136 6.42 -6.17 -8.18
N GLU A 137 5.88 -6.14 -6.95
CA GLU A 137 6.67 -5.91 -5.73
C GLU A 137 7.73 -7.00 -5.53
N ILE A 138 7.36 -8.28 -5.69
CA ILE A 138 8.30 -9.41 -5.60
C ILE A 138 9.41 -9.29 -6.64
N LEU A 139 9.06 -8.95 -7.89
CA LEU A 139 10.04 -8.81 -8.98
C LEU A 139 10.97 -7.62 -8.73
N HIS A 140 10.44 -6.48 -8.28
CA HIS A 140 11.24 -5.33 -7.93
C HIS A 140 12.17 -5.64 -6.76
N PHE A 141 11.67 -6.25 -5.68
CA PHE A 141 12.49 -6.68 -4.55
C PHE A 141 13.60 -7.65 -4.97
N GLN A 142 13.30 -8.61 -5.85
CA GLN A 142 14.28 -9.54 -6.40
C GLN A 142 15.39 -8.81 -7.15
N SER A 143 15.03 -7.81 -7.97
CA SER A 143 16.00 -7.02 -8.73
C SER A 143 16.92 -6.23 -7.82
N VAL A 144 16.39 -5.58 -6.78
CA VAL A 144 17.18 -4.82 -5.81
C VAL A 144 18.08 -5.73 -4.99
N LEU A 145 17.58 -6.89 -4.52
CA LEU A 145 18.40 -7.89 -3.81
C LEU A 145 19.58 -8.39 -4.65
N ALA A 146 19.38 -8.55 -5.96
CA ALA A 146 20.44 -8.98 -6.87
C ALA A 146 21.61 -7.99 -6.91
N GLU A 147 21.36 -6.68 -6.75
CA GLU A 147 22.43 -5.67 -6.63
C GLU A 147 23.31 -5.88 -5.39
N PHE A 148 22.75 -6.47 -4.33
CA PHE A 148 23.47 -6.87 -3.12
C PHE A 148 24.03 -8.29 -3.20
N LYS A 149 23.88 -8.96 -4.35
CA LYS A 149 24.26 -10.38 -4.57
C LYS A 149 23.59 -11.32 -3.58
N ILE A 150 22.31 -11.04 -3.25
CA ILE A 150 21.48 -11.87 -2.39
C ILE A 150 20.41 -12.52 -3.25
N THR A 151 20.26 -13.84 -3.14
CA THR A 151 19.14 -14.56 -3.78
C THR A 151 18.05 -14.87 -2.75
N PHE A 152 16.81 -15.08 -3.20
CA PHE A 152 15.72 -15.50 -2.30
C PHE A 152 16.03 -16.79 -1.55
N SER A 153 16.64 -17.79 -2.21
CA SER A 153 16.99 -19.05 -1.57
C SER A 153 18.02 -18.85 -0.44
N GLU A 154 19.01 -18.00 -0.67
CA GLU A 154 19.98 -17.65 0.38
C GLU A 154 19.33 -16.87 1.52
N LEU A 155 18.49 -15.88 1.19
CA LEU A 155 17.78 -15.09 2.20
C LEU A 155 16.89 -15.99 3.07
N ALA A 156 16.15 -16.91 2.47
CA ALA A 156 15.29 -17.85 3.19
C ALA A 156 16.10 -18.78 4.12
N LYS A 157 17.28 -19.25 3.67
CA LYS A 157 18.16 -20.10 4.49
C LYS A 157 18.80 -19.36 5.66
N GLU A 158 19.22 -18.11 5.46
CA GLU A 158 19.93 -17.29 6.44
C GLU A 158 18.98 -16.48 7.35
N SER A 159 17.68 -16.53 7.09
CA SER A 159 16.67 -15.85 7.88
C SER A 159 16.56 -16.46 9.29
N PRO A 160 16.55 -15.65 10.36
CA PRO A 160 16.42 -16.16 11.72
C PRO A 160 15.09 -16.87 11.94
N LYS A 161 15.13 -18.07 12.49
CA LYS A 161 13.93 -18.89 12.76
C LYS A 161 13.18 -18.46 14.04
N HIS A 162 13.92 -18.02 15.04
CA HIS A 162 13.35 -17.62 16.33
C HIS A 162 12.81 -16.20 16.28
N ARG A 163 11.62 -16.02 16.86
CA ARG A 163 10.92 -14.73 16.91
C ARG A 163 11.77 -13.65 17.59
N ASP A 164 12.33 -13.93 18.76
CA ASP A 164 13.14 -12.97 19.53
C ASP A 164 14.34 -12.44 18.73
N THR A 165 14.99 -13.32 17.94
CA THR A 165 16.09 -12.92 17.07
C THR A 165 15.61 -12.01 15.94
N ARG A 166 14.44 -12.30 15.36
CA ARG A 166 13.85 -11.44 14.31
C ARG A 166 13.48 -10.06 14.87
N GLU A 167 12.83 -10.01 16.02
CA GLU A 167 12.45 -8.76 16.68
C GLU A 167 13.68 -7.90 16.96
N HIS A 168 14.73 -8.47 17.54
CA HIS A 168 15.96 -7.73 17.84
C HIS A 168 16.68 -7.24 16.57
N LEU A 169 16.69 -8.02 15.49
CA LEU A 169 17.26 -7.57 14.21
C LEU A 169 16.41 -6.45 13.58
N ILE A 170 15.08 -6.48 13.75
CA ILE A 170 14.20 -5.40 13.30
C ILE A 170 14.48 -4.10 14.07
N GLU A 171 14.80 -4.16 15.37
CA GLU A 171 15.24 -2.98 16.12
C GLU A 171 16.49 -2.35 15.53
N ILE A 172 17.46 -3.18 15.13
CA ILE A 172 18.69 -2.72 14.46
C ILE A 172 18.36 -2.08 13.11
N VAL A 173 17.46 -2.69 12.33
CA VAL A 173 16.99 -2.15 11.05
C VAL A 173 16.34 -0.77 11.23
N LYS A 174 15.52 -0.58 12.28
CA LYS A 174 14.91 0.72 12.61
C LYS A 174 15.95 1.80 12.93
N ILE A 175 17.07 1.44 13.56
CA ILE A 175 18.18 2.36 13.81
C ILE A 175 18.84 2.77 12.48
N ILE A 176 19.06 1.81 11.58
CA ILE A 176 19.69 2.07 10.27
C ILE A 176 18.82 3.00 9.42
N ILE A 177 17.51 2.73 9.33
CA ILE A 177 16.58 3.48 8.48
C ILE A 177 16.43 4.95 8.94
N LYS A 178 16.53 5.21 10.24
CA LYS A 178 16.45 6.57 10.80
C LYS A 178 17.66 7.43 10.47
N GLU A 179 18.76 6.84 10.02
CA GLU A 179 20.04 7.50 9.82
C GLU A 179 20.38 7.52 8.33
N GLU A 180 20.13 8.67 7.69
CA GLU A 180 20.28 8.85 6.25
C GLU A 180 21.68 8.46 5.75
N GLU A 181 22.74 8.83 6.48
CA GLU A 181 24.12 8.48 6.13
C GLU A 181 24.36 6.95 6.09
N MET A 182 23.73 6.20 7.01
CA MET A 182 23.84 4.73 7.03
C MET A 182 23.15 4.11 5.82
N MET A 183 21.97 4.63 5.46
CA MET A 183 21.20 4.17 4.31
C MET A 183 21.93 4.49 3.00
N GLU A 184 22.46 5.71 2.86
CA GLU A 184 23.29 6.08 1.72
C GLU A 184 24.52 5.18 1.60
N GLU A 185 25.23 4.91 2.69
CA GLU A 185 26.39 4.02 2.66
C GLU A 185 25.97 2.60 2.23
N LEU A 186 24.85 2.09 2.75
CA LEU A 186 24.32 0.78 2.42
C LEU A 186 23.99 0.65 0.93
N PHE A 187 23.25 1.60 0.36
CA PHE A 187 22.85 1.56 -1.05
C PHE A 187 23.99 1.91 -2.01
N ARG A 188 24.92 2.78 -1.64
CA ARG A 188 26.07 3.16 -2.47
C ARG A 188 27.15 2.09 -2.47
N LYS A 189 27.53 1.56 -1.30
CA LYS A 189 28.60 0.56 -1.18
C LYS A 189 28.11 -0.89 -1.28
N LYS A 190 26.79 -1.11 -1.30
CA LYS A 190 26.13 -2.43 -1.30
C LYS A 190 26.59 -3.32 -0.14
N LYS A 191 26.85 -2.71 1.02
CA LYS A 191 27.38 -3.37 2.22
C LYS A 191 26.76 -2.77 3.49
N LEU A 192 26.53 -3.62 4.48
CA LEU A 192 26.03 -3.19 5.79
C LEU A 192 27.08 -2.29 6.49
N PRO A 193 26.72 -1.07 6.95
CA PRO A 193 27.66 -0.11 7.56
C PRO A 193 28.02 -0.49 9.00
N LEU A 194 28.70 -1.63 9.18
CA LEU A 194 29.01 -2.23 10.49
C LEU A 194 29.67 -1.26 11.47
N LYS A 195 30.60 -0.43 11.01
CA LYS A 195 31.34 0.53 11.85
C LYS A 195 30.42 1.57 12.50
N GLN A 196 29.35 1.95 11.80
CA GLN A 196 28.39 2.92 12.30
C GLN A 196 27.34 2.24 13.20
N ILE A 197 26.99 0.98 12.90
CA ILE A 197 25.98 0.22 13.66
C ILE A 197 26.52 -0.24 15.01
N GLU A 198 27.75 -0.77 15.06
CA GLU A 198 28.39 -1.37 16.24
C GLU A 198 28.29 -0.52 17.53
N PRO A 199 28.57 0.81 17.53
CA PRO A 199 28.42 1.62 18.75
C PRO A 199 26.97 1.90 19.16
N ARG A 200 25.99 1.65 18.29
CA ARG A 200 24.57 1.98 18.51
C ARG A 200 23.73 0.77 18.93
N VAL A 201 24.32 -0.43 18.95
CA VAL A 201 23.61 -1.69 19.24
C VAL A 201 24.34 -2.51 20.29
N ARG A 202 23.61 -3.36 21.01
CA ARG A 202 24.18 -4.25 22.03
C ARG A 202 24.68 -5.59 21.47
N VAL A 203 24.54 -5.81 20.17
CA VAL A 203 24.95 -7.07 19.52
C VAL A 203 26.41 -7.03 19.07
N SER A 204 27.07 -8.19 19.17
CA SER A 204 28.43 -8.33 18.65
C SER A 204 28.48 -8.15 17.13
N ARG A 205 29.60 -7.65 16.62
CA ARG A 205 29.89 -7.60 15.18
C ARG A 205 29.73 -8.96 14.49
N LYS A 206 30.09 -10.06 15.17
CA LYS A 206 29.92 -11.43 14.67
C LYS A 206 28.45 -11.78 14.43
N THR A 207 27.55 -11.30 15.28
CA THR A 207 26.09 -11.48 15.14
C THR A 207 25.56 -10.67 13.96
N LEU A 208 26.00 -9.41 13.80
CA LEU A 208 25.63 -8.58 12.66
C LEU A 208 26.08 -9.19 11.33
N GLU A 209 27.30 -9.71 11.26
CA GLU A 209 27.81 -10.36 10.05
C GLU A 209 27.06 -11.65 9.72
N ARG A 210 26.71 -12.46 10.74
CA ARG A 210 25.89 -13.67 10.57
C ARG A 210 24.55 -13.35 9.93
N HIS A 211 23.86 -12.32 10.40
CA HIS A 211 22.52 -11.95 9.92
C HIS A 211 22.51 -10.83 8.87
N ARG A 212 23.67 -10.51 8.27
CA ARG A 212 23.81 -9.33 7.38
C ARG A 212 22.83 -9.34 6.21
N LYS A 213 22.58 -10.51 5.61
CA LYS A 213 21.67 -10.63 4.45
C LYS A 213 20.23 -10.31 4.85
N TYR A 214 19.81 -10.81 6.02
CA TYR A 214 18.49 -10.51 6.57
C TYR A 214 18.33 -9.04 6.92
N ILE A 215 19.33 -8.42 7.58
CA ILE A 215 19.30 -7.00 7.92
C ILE A 215 19.20 -6.13 6.65
N ILE A 216 20.03 -6.40 5.64
CA ILE A 216 20.00 -5.70 4.35
C ILE A 216 18.63 -5.86 3.68
N ALA A 217 18.11 -7.09 3.62
CA ALA A 217 16.80 -7.36 3.02
C ALA A 217 15.68 -6.57 3.70
N MET A 218 15.68 -6.52 5.04
CA MET A 218 14.70 -5.74 5.79
C MET A 218 14.87 -4.23 5.56
N CYS A 219 16.10 -3.71 5.50
CA CYS A 219 16.33 -2.30 5.16
C CYS A 219 15.78 -1.97 3.77
N ILE A 220 15.94 -2.85 2.78
CA ILE A 220 15.39 -2.68 1.43
C ILE A 220 13.85 -2.67 1.46
N ILE A 221 13.25 -3.61 2.20
CA ILE A 221 11.79 -3.73 2.33
C ILE A 221 11.19 -2.43 2.89
N PHE A 222 11.75 -1.90 3.98
CA PHE A 222 11.26 -0.67 4.58
C PHE A 222 11.58 0.57 3.74
N ALA A 223 12.74 0.64 3.08
CA ALA A 223 13.12 1.80 2.27
C ALA A 223 12.25 1.97 1.01
N ASN A 224 11.74 0.87 0.47
CA ASN A 224 10.92 0.87 -0.74
C ASN A 224 9.42 0.70 -0.46
N ASN A 225 9.01 0.71 0.82
CA ASN A 225 7.61 0.54 1.25
C ASN A 225 6.94 -0.70 0.64
N TYR A 226 7.62 -1.86 0.68
CA TYR A 226 7.07 -3.12 0.17
C TYR A 226 6.00 -3.68 1.13
N THR A 227 4.76 -3.23 0.96
CA THR A 227 3.66 -3.57 1.86
C THR A 227 3.27 -5.03 1.73
N TYR A 228 3.11 -5.56 0.51
CA TYR A 228 2.66 -6.94 0.31
C TYR A 228 3.67 -7.97 0.88
N ILE A 229 4.96 -7.68 0.78
CA ILE A 229 6.02 -8.50 1.35
C ILE A 229 6.03 -8.36 2.89
N LEU A 230 5.82 -7.15 3.43
CA LEU A 230 5.70 -6.96 4.87
C LEU A 230 4.51 -7.73 5.45
N ASP A 231 3.35 -7.70 4.78
CA ASP A 231 2.13 -8.40 5.21
C ASP A 231 2.39 -9.92 5.26
N TYR A 232 3.04 -10.46 4.22
CA TYR A 232 3.47 -11.86 4.18
C TYR A 232 4.44 -12.21 5.33
N ILE A 233 5.39 -11.33 5.66
CA ILE A 233 6.35 -11.56 6.75
C ILE A 233 5.69 -11.49 8.14
N ARG A 234 4.71 -10.60 8.31
CA ARG A 234 3.94 -10.44 9.56
C ARG A 234 3.01 -11.63 9.82
N GLY A 235 2.74 -12.44 8.79
CA GLY A 235 1.79 -13.54 8.89
C GLY A 235 0.34 -13.05 8.97
N GLU A 236 0.09 -11.81 8.50
CA GLU A 236 -1.28 -11.36 8.24
C GLU A 236 -1.77 -12.19 7.04
N LYS A 237 -2.56 -13.21 7.35
CA LYS A 237 -3.17 -14.08 6.35
C LYS A 237 -4.09 -13.23 5.47
N HIS A 238 -3.73 -13.04 4.21
CA HIS A 238 -4.68 -12.74 3.13
C HIS A 238 -5.21 -14.06 2.52
N ASP A 239 -5.59 -14.99 3.37
CA ASP A 239 -6.29 -16.22 2.98
C ASP A 239 -7.66 -16.19 3.65
N GLU A 240 -8.64 -15.65 2.93
CA GLU A 240 -10.03 -16.15 2.76
C GLU A 240 -10.77 -15.30 1.71
#